data_AF-A0A0K1P766-F1
#
_entry.id   AF-A0A0K1P766-F1
#
_cell.length_a   1.000
_cell.length_b   1.000
_cell.length_c   1.000
_cell.angle_alpha   90.00
_cell.angle_beta   90.00
_cell.angle_gamma   90.00
#
_symmetry.space_group_name_H-M   'P 1'
#
loop_
_entity.id
_entity.type
_entity.pdbx_description
1 polymer ?
#
loop_
_entity_poly.entity_id
_entity_poly.type
_entity_poly.pdbx_seq_one_letter_code
_entity_poly.pdbx_strand_id
1 'polypeptide(L)'
;MKNEIKKDLEEYILEHAKMQYTCFDLSVQCLKLGYNGFAHFFQVQAQDEFLHQRRIIKYLSERDQLFEIKSVSIEKNNCNSIIEVLETYKKHREHFAELTSKYYKNASNLDDFVTSKFYDWFLIDFYEEIAETKDLIDGLKLSNSDHYKADIKASERIAPNTDPVVDPFAPHQ
;
A
#
# COMPACT_ATOMS: atom_id res chain seq x y z
N MET A 1 24.17 7.48 3.65
CA MET A 1 23.02 7.26 4.56
C MET A 1 23.49 6.39 5.72
N LYS A 2 22.95 6.51 6.94
CA LYS A 2 23.29 5.61 8.05
C LYS A 2 22.76 4.19 7.78
N ASN A 3 23.46 3.16 8.23
CA ASN A 3 23.11 1.76 7.93
C ASN A 3 21.73 1.37 8.46
N GLU A 4 21.33 1.93 9.60
CA GLU A 4 20.01 1.75 10.20
C GLU A 4 18.90 2.24 9.29
N ILE A 5 19.08 3.41 8.66
CA ILE A 5 18.11 4.00 7.74
C ILE A 5 18.07 3.21 6.43
N LYS A 6 19.23 2.77 5.93
CA LYS A 6 19.30 1.90 4.76
C LYS A 6 18.48 0.63 5.02
N LYS A 7 18.69 -0.01 6.19
CA LYS A 7 17.98 -1.21 6.59
C LYS A 7 16.47 -1.00 6.66
N ASP A 8 16.01 0.11 7.24
CA ASP A 8 14.59 0.46 7.28
C ASP A 8 13.99 0.54 5.86
N LEU A 9 14.66 1.23 4.93
CA LEU A 9 14.20 1.34 3.54
C LEU A 9 14.23 -0.01 2.78
N GLU A 10 15.25 -0.84 3.02
CA GLU A 10 15.31 -2.19 2.45
C GLU A 10 14.16 -3.07 2.95
N GLU A 11 13.88 -3.05 4.26
CA GLU A 11 12.75 -3.75 4.85
C GLU A 11 11.43 -3.21 4.29
N TYR A 12 11.34 -1.91 4.09
CA TYR A 12 10.15 -1.26 3.57
C TYR A 12 9.82 -1.69 2.14
N ILE A 13 10.82 -1.81 1.26
CA ILE A 13 10.67 -2.39 -0.08
C ILE A 13 10.08 -3.81 0.01
N LEU A 14 10.55 -4.62 0.95
CA LEU A 14 10.07 -6.00 1.11
C LEU A 14 8.64 -6.05 1.63
N GLU A 15 8.25 -5.15 2.53
CA GLU A 15 6.85 -5.03 2.99
C GLU A 15 5.93 -4.66 1.83
N HIS A 16 6.29 -3.68 1.00
CA HIS A 16 5.53 -3.34 -0.20
C HIS A 16 5.47 -4.51 -1.21
N ALA A 17 6.55 -5.27 -1.37
CA ALA A 17 6.55 -6.47 -2.20
C ALA A 17 5.60 -7.57 -1.68
N LYS A 18 5.57 -7.81 -0.36
CA LYS A 18 4.60 -8.73 0.25
C LYS A 18 3.18 -8.24 0.00
N MET A 19 2.95 -6.95 0.21
CA MET A 19 1.65 -6.33 0.07
C MET A 19 1.12 -6.36 -1.37
N GLN A 20 1.98 -6.20 -2.37
CA GLN A 20 1.62 -6.40 -3.76
C GLN A 20 1.00 -7.79 -3.99
N TYR A 21 1.64 -8.84 -3.48
CA TYR A 21 1.09 -10.20 -3.59
C TYR A 21 -0.15 -10.40 -2.72
N THR A 22 -0.22 -9.77 -1.55
CA THR A 22 -1.45 -9.75 -0.73
C THR A 22 -2.61 -9.11 -1.50
N CYS A 23 -2.41 -8.00 -2.21
CA CYS A 23 -3.44 -7.40 -3.07
C CYS A 23 -3.90 -8.37 -4.16
N PHE A 24 -2.99 -9.10 -4.81
CA PHE A 24 -3.40 -10.15 -5.75
C PHE A 24 -4.20 -11.28 -5.09
N ASP A 25 -3.84 -11.70 -3.88
CA ASP A 25 -4.62 -12.69 -3.12
C ASP A 25 -6.01 -12.16 -2.78
N LEU A 26 -6.12 -10.92 -2.30
CA LEU A 26 -7.41 -10.26 -2.02
C LEU A 26 -8.28 -10.13 -3.28
N SER A 27 -7.67 -9.82 -4.44
CA SER A 27 -8.35 -9.85 -5.74
C SER A 27 -8.95 -11.23 -6.03
N VAL A 28 -8.19 -12.31 -5.79
CA VAL A 28 -8.69 -13.69 -5.94
C VAL A 28 -9.82 -13.99 -4.95
N GLN A 29 -9.74 -13.51 -3.70
CA GLN A 29 -10.85 -13.65 -2.74
C GLN A 29 -12.12 -12.93 -3.23
N CYS A 30 -11.99 -11.72 -3.79
CA CYS A 30 -13.11 -11.00 -4.40
C CYS A 30 -13.76 -11.79 -5.55
N LEU A 31 -12.95 -12.36 -6.45
CA LEU A 31 -13.44 -13.19 -7.56
C LEU A 31 -14.21 -14.42 -7.05
N LYS A 32 -13.67 -15.10 -6.03
CA LYS A 32 -14.33 -16.25 -5.38
C LYS A 32 -15.70 -15.88 -4.80
N LEU A 33 -15.85 -14.64 -4.33
CA LEU A 33 -17.09 -14.09 -3.77
C LEU A 33 -18.02 -13.45 -4.82
N GLY A 34 -17.61 -13.37 -6.08
CA GLY A 34 -18.39 -12.79 -7.19
C GLY A 34 -18.27 -11.26 -7.36
N TYR A 35 -17.31 -10.61 -6.71
CA TYR A 35 -17.06 -9.17 -6.78
C TYR A 35 -15.97 -8.85 -7.81
N ASN A 36 -16.33 -8.71 -9.07
CA ASN A 36 -15.35 -8.50 -10.15
C ASN A 36 -14.76 -7.08 -10.13
N GLY A 37 -15.55 -6.09 -9.74
CA GLY A 37 -15.07 -4.72 -9.63
C GLY A 37 -14.11 -4.51 -8.46
N PHE A 38 -14.38 -5.10 -7.30
CA PHE A 38 -13.39 -5.12 -6.22
C PHE A 38 -12.16 -5.98 -6.55
N ALA A 39 -12.31 -7.02 -7.37
CA ALA A 39 -11.15 -7.75 -7.87
C ALA A 39 -10.24 -6.86 -8.72
N HIS A 40 -10.82 -6.03 -9.60
CA HIS A 40 -10.08 -5.00 -10.35
C HIS A 40 -9.44 -3.95 -9.42
N PHE A 41 -10.20 -3.44 -8.45
CA PHE A 41 -9.69 -2.52 -7.42
C PHE A 41 -8.38 -3.03 -6.80
N PHE A 42 -8.35 -4.28 -6.34
CA PHE A 42 -7.14 -4.84 -5.72
C PHE A 42 -6.01 -5.12 -6.72
N GLN A 43 -6.31 -5.35 -8.00
CA GLN A 43 -5.25 -5.41 -9.02
C GLN A 43 -4.61 -4.04 -9.24
N VAL A 44 -5.39 -2.97 -9.18
CA VAL A 44 -4.85 -1.60 -9.20
C VAL A 44 -4.03 -1.33 -7.95
N GLN A 45 -4.50 -1.69 -6.76
CA GLN A 45 -3.69 -1.55 -5.54
C GLN A 45 -2.38 -2.35 -5.60
N ALA A 46 -2.37 -3.53 -6.24
CA ALA A 46 -1.12 -4.26 -6.45
C ALA A 46 -0.14 -3.52 -7.36
N GLN A 47 -0.62 -2.69 -8.29
CA GLN A 47 0.22 -1.83 -9.12
C GLN A 47 0.77 -0.65 -8.32
N ASP A 48 -0.03 -0.03 -7.45
CA ASP A 48 0.42 1.02 -6.53
C ASP A 48 1.58 0.53 -5.65
N GLU A 49 1.43 -0.66 -5.05
CA GLU A 49 2.49 -1.28 -4.24
C GLU A 49 3.79 -1.54 -5.02
N PHE A 50 3.71 -1.83 -6.31
CA PHE A 50 4.89 -1.94 -7.17
C PHE A 50 5.56 -0.58 -7.41
N LEU A 51 4.77 0.48 -7.55
CA LEU A 51 5.31 1.84 -7.68
C LEU A 51 5.97 2.31 -6.40
N HIS A 52 5.41 1.98 -5.24
CA HIS A 52 6.03 2.24 -3.93
C HIS A 52 7.42 1.62 -3.84
N GLN A 53 7.57 0.34 -4.24
CA GLN A 53 8.88 -0.32 -4.31
C GLN A 53 9.85 0.45 -5.20
N ARG A 54 9.42 0.83 -6.42
CA ARG A 54 10.26 1.56 -7.37
C ARG A 54 10.69 2.93 -6.85
N ARG A 55 9.78 3.65 -6.19
CA ARG A 55 10.04 4.94 -5.56
C ARG A 55 11.13 4.83 -4.50
N ILE A 56 11.03 3.83 -3.61
CA ILE A 56 12.02 3.59 -2.55
C ILE A 56 13.38 3.16 -3.12
N ILE A 57 13.39 2.26 -4.11
CA ILE A 57 14.62 1.81 -4.79
C ILE A 57 15.32 2.98 -5.49
N LYS A 58 14.55 3.85 -6.17
CA LYS A 58 15.07 5.06 -6.81
C LYS A 58 15.67 6.01 -5.77
N TYR A 59 14.96 6.25 -4.67
CA TYR A 59 15.44 7.07 -3.55
C TYR A 59 16.77 6.55 -2.95
N LEU A 60 16.88 5.24 -2.72
CA LEU A 60 18.13 4.62 -2.28
C LEU A 60 19.26 4.86 -3.27
N SER A 61 18.99 4.62 -4.56
CA SER A 61 19.98 4.75 -5.64
C SER A 61 20.50 6.18 -5.78
N GLU A 62 19.63 7.19 -5.63
CA GLU A 62 20.00 8.61 -5.65
C GLU A 62 20.83 9.05 -4.45
N ARG A 63 20.89 8.21 -3.40
CA ARG A 63 21.70 8.43 -2.21
C ARG A 63 22.91 7.48 -2.13
N ASP A 64 23.36 7.01 -3.29
CA ASP A 64 24.49 6.10 -3.47
C ASP A 64 24.36 4.81 -2.64
N GLN A 65 23.13 4.35 -2.42
CA GLN A 65 22.84 3.07 -1.75
C GLN A 65 22.28 2.07 -2.76
N LEU A 66 22.56 0.79 -2.55
CA LEU A 66 22.02 -0.31 -3.35
C LEU A 66 21.08 -1.16 -2.50
N PHE A 67 19.94 -1.54 -3.08
CA PHE A 67 19.01 -2.49 -2.48
C PHE A 67 19.58 -3.92 -2.55
N GLU A 68 19.66 -4.57 -1.40
CA GLU A 68 20.01 -5.98 -1.31
C GLU A 68 18.74 -6.85 -1.29
N ILE A 69 18.54 -7.63 -2.34
CA ILE A 69 17.38 -8.52 -2.49
C ILE A 69 17.39 -9.58 -1.40
N LYS A 70 16.25 -9.77 -0.75
CA LYS A 70 16.02 -10.79 0.28
C LYS A 70 14.77 -11.60 -0.05
N SER A 71 14.64 -12.78 0.55
CA SER A 71 13.43 -13.59 0.43
C SER A 71 12.25 -12.93 1.13
N VAL A 72 11.05 -13.12 0.57
CA VAL A 72 9.78 -12.72 1.17
C VAL A 72 8.90 -13.94 1.40
N SER A 73 8.21 -13.98 2.54
CA SER A 73 7.15 -14.95 2.84
C SER A 73 5.82 -14.23 2.86
N ILE A 74 4.81 -14.81 2.23
CA ILE A 74 3.47 -14.24 2.11
C ILE A 74 2.49 -15.22 2.76
N GLU A 75 1.62 -14.69 3.61
CA GLU A 75 0.53 -15.46 4.22
C GLU A 75 -0.66 -15.48 3.27
N LYS A 76 -1.38 -16.61 3.24
CA LYS A 76 -2.61 -16.73 2.46
C LYS A 76 -3.78 -16.22 3.29
N ASN A 77 -4.62 -15.41 2.69
CA ASN A 77 -5.87 -14.98 3.30
C ASN A 77 -6.99 -15.94 2.89
N ASN A 78 -7.99 -16.07 3.75
CA ASN A 78 -9.24 -16.73 3.41
C ASN A 78 -10.38 -15.88 3.96
N CYS A 79 -11.03 -15.13 3.07
CA CYS A 79 -12.12 -14.23 3.42
C CYS A 79 -13.45 -14.83 2.98
N ASN A 80 -14.47 -14.71 3.82
CA ASN A 80 -15.81 -15.26 3.59
C ASN A 80 -16.81 -14.18 3.14
N SER A 81 -16.42 -12.91 3.16
CA SER A 81 -17.25 -11.80 2.71
C SER A 81 -16.39 -10.64 2.17
N ILE A 82 -16.99 -9.76 1.36
CA ILE A 82 -16.31 -8.55 0.87
C ILE A 82 -15.88 -7.63 2.02
N ILE A 83 -16.65 -7.59 3.12
CA ILE A 83 -16.28 -6.82 4.31
C ILE A 83 -15.02 -7.40 4.95
N GLU A 84 -14.90 -8.72 5.07
CA GLU A 84 -13.67 -9.35 5.58
C GLU A 84 -12.45 -9.06 4.70
N VAL A 85 -12.63 -9.02 3.36
CA VAL A 85 -11.56 -8.62 2.43
C VAL A 85 -11.11 -7.18 2.69
N LEU A 86 -12.05 -6.24 2.78
CA LEU A 86 -11.75 -4.83 3.01
C LEU A 86 -11.14 -4.57 4.39
N GLU A 87 -11.63 -5.22 5.44
CA GLU A 87 -11.05 -5.14 6.79
C GLU A 87 -9.63 -5.73 6.83
N THR A 88 -9.38 -6.81 6.07
CA THR A 88 -8.01 -7.38 5.92
C THR A 88 -7.08 -6.37 5.26
N TYR A 89 -7.51 -5.75 4.16
CA TYR A 89 -6.74 -4.70 3.49
C TYR A 89 -6.47 -3.50 4.41
N LYS A 90 -7.52 -3.00 5.08
CA LYS A 90 -7.43 -1.87 6.03
C LYS A 90 -6.42 -2.14 7.13
N LYS A 91 -6.40 -3.34 7.70
CA LYS A 91 -5.41 -3.73 8.72
C LYS A 91 -3.98 -3.66 8.19
N HIS A 92 -3.75 -4.05 6.94
CA HIS A 92 -2.44 -3.86 6.32
C HIS A 92 -2.09 -2.38 6.17
N ARG A 93 -3.04 -1.53 5.73
CA ARG A 93 -2.82 -0.07 5.64
C ARG A 93 -2.48 0.54 7.00
N GLU A 94 -3.17 0.14 8.06
CA GLU A 94 -2.89 0.57 9.44
C GLU A 94 -1.47 0.15 9.86
N HIS A 95 -1.06 -1.08 9.55
CA HIS A 95 0.33 -1.54 9.78
C HIS A 95 1.35 -0.68 9.03
N PHE A 96 1.09 -0.37 7.77
CA PHE A 96 1.94 0.49 6.95
C PHE A 96 2.04 1.91 7.54
N ALA A 97 0.93 2.52 7.96
CA ALA A 97 0.93 3.83 8.60
C ALA A 97 1.76 3.87 9.90
N GLU A 98 1.64 2.83 10.74
CA GLU A 98 2.45 2.68 11.96
C GLU A 98 3.94 2.48 11.64
N LEU A 99 4.24 1.63 10.66
CA LEU A 99 5.60 1.33 10.20
C LEU A 99 6.28 2.58 9.66
N THR A 100 5.60 3.34 8.80
CA THR A 100 6.11 4.60 8.25
C THR A 100 6.30 5.64 9.34
N SER A 101 5.39 5.75 10.30
CA SER A 101 5.56 6.65 11.45
C SER A 101 6.81 6.30 12.28
N LYS A 102 7.07 5.01 12.47
CA LYS A 102 8.28 4.52 13.14
C LYS A 102 9.54 4.87 12.34
N TYR A 103 9.56 4.61 11.04
CA TYR A 103 10.72 4.89 10.18
C TYR A 103 10.98 6.39 10.00
N TYR A 104 9.92 7.19 9.87
CA TYR A 104 9.97 8.66 9.90
C TYR A 104 10.68 9.16 11.16
N LYS A 105 10.24 8.67 12.34
CA LYS A 105 10.82 9.04 13.64
C LYS A 105 12.26 8.58 13.75
N ASN A 106 12.59 7.37 13.29
CA ASN A 106 13.97 6.86 13.32
C ASN A 106 14.91 7.74 12.47
N ALA A 107 14.52 8.05 11.24
CA ALA A 107 15.28 8.95 10.37
C ALA A 107 15.47 10.33 11.02
N SER A 108 14.43 10.88 11.67
CA SER A 108 14.49 12.18 12.33
C SER A 108 15.40 12.17 13.55
N ASN A 109 15.35 11.11 14.37
CA ASN A 109 16.23 10.95 15.54
C ASN A 109 17.70 10.77 15.15
N LEU A 110 17.94 10.31 13.92
CA LEU A 110 19.25 10.12 13.35
C LEU A 110 19.71 11.33 12.50
N ASP A 111 18.99 12.45 12.56
CA ASP A 111 19.25 13.69 11.83
C ASP A 111 19.24 13.53 10.30
N ASP A 112 18.61 12.48 9.76
CA ASP A 112 18.38 12.31 8.32
C ASP A 112 17.01 12.87 7.93
N PHE A 113 16.90 14.20 8.03
CA PHE A 113 15.64 14.90 7.76
C PHE A 113 15.17 14.73 6.32
N VAL A 114 16.08 14.46 5.37
CA VAL A 114 15.72 14.16 3.98
C VAL A 114 14.93 12.85 3.91
N THR A 115 15.37 11.79 4.60
CA THR A 115 14.61 10.54 4.68
C THR A 115 13.32 10.70 5.47
N SER A 116 13.31 11.50 6.54
CA SER A 116 12.04 11.84 7.21
C SER A 116 11.06 12.48 6.23
N LYS A 117 11.49 13.46 5.43
CA LYS A 117 10.65 14.08 4.40
C LYS A 117 10.23 13.13 3.28
N PHE A 118 11.05 12.16 2.93
CA PHE A 118 10.66 11.11 2.00
C PHE A 118 9.47 10.29 2.53
N TYR A 119 9.45 9.97 3.83
CA TYR A 119 8.36 9.23 4.45
C TYR A 119 7.04 10.03 4.60
N ASP A 120 7.08 11.38 4.55
CA ASP A 120 5.85 12.20 4.57
C ASP A 120 4.87 11.79 3.46
N TRP A 121 5.37 11.46 2.28
CA TRP A 121 4.56 11.01 1.14
C TRP A 121 3.72 9.78 1.49
N PHE A 122 4.35 8.77 2.10
CA PHE A 122 3.69 7.53 2.48
C PHE A 122 2.75 7.69 3.68
N LEU A 123 3.06 8.60 4.61
CA LEU A 123 2.16 8.90 5.74
C LEU A 123 0.82 9.44 5.27
N ILE A 124 0.85 10.34 4.27
CA ILE A 124 -0.36 10.90 3.66
C ILE A 124 -1.11 9.80 2.92
N ASP A 125 -0.40 9.05 2.06
CA ASP A 125 -0.98 7.99 1.23
C ASP A 125 -1.77 6.97 2.05
N PHE A 126 -1.15 6.35 3.07
CA PHE A 126 -1.87 5.33 3.85
C PHE A 126 -3.02 5.91 4.67
N TYR A 127 -2.93 7.16 5.11
CA TYR A 127 -4.05 7.79 5.81
C TYR A 127 -5.27 7.93 4.89
N GLU A 128 -5.05 8.33 3.64
CA GLU A 128 -6.09 8.41 2.62
C GLU A 128 -6.66 7.02 2.27
N GLU A 129 -5.81 6.01 2.07
CA GLU A 129 -6.25 4.63 1.78
C GLU A 129 -7.06 4.02 2.94
N ILE A 130 -6.68 4.31 4.20
CA ILE A 130 -7.45 3.87 5.38
C ILE A 130 -8.84 4.53 5.39
N ALA A 131 -8.91 5.83 5.12
CA ALA A 131 -10.17 6.57 5.08
C ALA A 131 -11.08 6.05 3.96
N GLU A 132 -10.55 5.89 2.75
CA GLU A 132 -11.31 5.33 1.61
C GLU A 132 -11.82 3.92 1.93
N THR A 133 -10.97 3.05 2.47
CA THR A 133 -11.36 1.68 2.80
C THR A 133 -12.43 1.65 3.89
N LYS A 134 -12.34 2.53 4.88
CA LYS A 134 -13.36 2.67 5.92
C LYS A 134 -14.70 3.10 5.32
N ASP A 135 -14.69 4.08 4.43
CA ASP A 135 -15.92 4.56 3.77
C ASP A 135 -16.59 3.45 2.95
N LEU A 136 -15.81 2.61 2.25
CA LEU A 136 -16.31 1.43 1.54
C LEU A 136 -16.97 0.43 2.51
N ILE A 137 -16.31 0.13 3.63
CA ILE A 137 -16.83 -0.78 4.65
C ILE A 137 -18.13 -0.25 5.25
N ASP A 138 -18.14 1.02 5.67
CA ASP A 138 -19.29 1.65 6.31
C ASP A 138 -20.48 1.72 5.33
N GLY A 139 -20.23 2.05 4.06
CA GLY A 139 -21.24 2.04 3.00
C GLY A 139 -21.87 0.67 2.75
N LEU A 140 -21.06 -0.40 2.77
CA LEU A 140 -21.55 -1.78 2.63
C LEU A 140 -22.35 -2.26 3.85
N LYS A 141 -22.07 -1.72 5.04
CA LYS A 141 -22.78 -2.03 6.30
C LYS A 141 -24.11 -1.30 6.46
N LEU A 142 -24.42 -0.29 5.63
CA LEU A 142 -25.72 0.39 5.67
C LEU A 142 -26.86 -0.59 5.37
N SER A 143 -28.01 -0.40 6.03
CA SER A 143 -29.17 -1.31 5.91
C SER A 143 -29.81 -1.34 4.51
N ASN A 144 -29.54 -0.33 3.69
CA ASN A 144 -29.99 -0.19 2.31
C ASN A 144 -28.83 -0.31 1.29
N SER A 145 -27.72 -0.96 1.66
CA SER A 145 -26.56 -1.10 0.80
C SER A 145 -26.89 -1.89 -0.48
N ASP A 146 -26.31 -1.45 -1.60
CA ASP A 146 -26.40 -2.10 -2.90
C ASP A 146 -25.01 -2.58 -3.29
N HIS A 147 -24.71 -3.83 -2.95
CA HIS A 147 -23.40 -4.43 -3.16
C HIS A 147 -23.02 -4.50 -4.66
N TYR A 148 -24.00 -4.65 -5.55
CA TYR A 148 -23.75 -4.67 -6.99
C TYR A 148 -23.28 -3.30 -7.49
N LYS A 149 -23.97 -2.22 -7.08
CA LYS A 149 -23.52 -0.86 -7.43
C LYS A 149 -22.16 -0.53 -6.82
N ALA A 150 -21.89 -0.96 -5.59
CA ALA A 150 -20.58 -0.77 -4.96
C ALA A 150 -19.48 -1.48 -5.75
N ASP A 151 -19.72 -2.70 -6.22
CA ASP A 151 -18.78 -3.45 -7.07
C ASP A 151 -18.52 -2.72 -8.40
N ILE A 152 -19.57 -2.26 -9.09
CA ILE A 152 -19.39 -1.48 -10.33
C ILE A 152 -18.53 -0.23 -10.08
N LYS A 153 -18.78 0.51 -8.99
CA LYS A 153 -17.95 1.68 -8.65
C LYS A 153 -16.49 1.29 -8.38
N ALA A 154 -16.23 0.18 -7.70
CA ALA A 154 -14.86 -0.30 -7.45
C ALA A 154 -14.12 -0.64 -8.76
N SER A 155 -14.85 -1.05 -9.81
CA SER A 155 -14.27 -1.32 -11.13
C SER A 155 -13.78 -0.06 -11.87
N GLU A 156 -14.19 1.13 -11.43
CA GLU A 156 -13.81 2.40 -12.05
C GLU A 156 -12.44 2.91 -11.57
N ARG A 157 -11.82 2.27 -10.58
CA ARG A 157 -10.49 2.68 -10.08
C ARG A 157 -9.47 2.62 -11.22
N ILE A 158 -8.78 3.73 -11.42
CA ILE A 158 -7.85 3.91 -12.53
C ILE A 158 -6.46 3.49 -12.07
N ALA A 159 -5.75 2.74 -12.92
CA ALA A 159 -4.37 2.39 -12.69
C ALA A 159 -3.50 3.65 -12.50
N PRO A 160 -2.54 3.65 -11.57
CA PRO A 160 -1.67 4.80 -11.34
C PRO A 160 -0.84 5.14 -12.58
N ASN A 161 -0.57 6.43 -12.79
CA ASN A 161 0.43 6.84 -13.75
C ASN A 161 1.83 6.53 -13.20
N THR A 162 2.59 5.72 -13.94
CA THR A 162 3.87 5.20 -13.45
C THR A 162 5.03 6.17 -13.55
N ASP A 163 4.93 7.23 -14.37
CA ASP A 163 6.06 8.13 -14.65
C ASP A 163 6.33 9.14 -13.52
N PRO A 164 5.33 9.83 -12.94
CA PRO A 164 5.56 10.82 -11.88
C PRO A 164 5.89 10.18 -10.53
N VAL A 165 5.31 9.01 -10.24
CA VAL A 165 5.38 8.37 -8.91
C VAL A 165 6.79 7.87 -8.56
N VAL A 166 7.63 7.64 -9.57
CA VAL A 166 9.01 7.18 -9.40
C VAL A 166 9.95 8.30 -8.94
N ASP A 167 9.59 9.58 -9.11
CA ASP A 167 10.31 10.68 -8.48
C ASP A 167 10.06 10.65 -6.95
N PRO A 168 11.09 10.38 -6.11
CA PRO A 168 10.94 10.24 -4.66
C PRO A 168 10.36 11.46 -3.94
N PHE A 169 10.35 12.63 -4.58
CA PHE A 169 9.83 13.88 -4.02
C PHE A 169 8.69 14.46 -4.82
N ALA A 170 8.15 13.74 -5.82
CA ALA A 170 6.89 14.12 -6.43
C ALA A 170 5.79 14.21 -5.36
N PRO A 171 4.88 15.20 -5.46
CA PRO A 171 3.71 15.29 -4.59
C PRO A 171 2.92 13.98 -4.60
N HIS A 172 2.24 13.70 -3.49
CA HIS A 172 1.17 12.71 -3.46
C HIS A 172 0.04 13.18 -4.42
N GLN A 173 -0.51 12.25 -5.22
CA GLN A 173 -1.43 12.51 -6.32
C GLN A 173 -2.80 11.91 -6.05
#